data_AF-A0A094DD70-F1
#
_entry.id   AF-A0A094DD70-F1
#
_cell.length_a   1.000
_cell.length_b   1.000
_cell.length_c   1.000
_cell.angle_alpha   90.00
_cell.angle_beta   90.00
_cell.angle_gamma   90.00
#
_symmetry.space_group_name_H-M   'P 1'
#
loop_
_entity.id
_entity.type
_entity.pdbx_description
1 polymer ?
#
loop_
_entity_poly.entity_id
_entity_poly.type
_entity_poly.pdbx_seq_one_letter_code
_entity_poly.pdbx_strand_id
1 'polypeptide(L)'
;MSALRRIFSFSPDLFDSSHRFETSWLITPWALFFFRAFFSFYTFFVLIFNLIWTGVQPSYGGGPAASLSFSYFTILTYWGLAFYFLFSSIHTLTYARHGTPLLARFPRPLQALHSLLYTTILTYPLLVTIVYWAILYTAWFPTPYPRWTNLSQHAFNSLFALFELVIPRTNRPPWIHLPALILILALYLALAYLTHYTRGVYVYDFLDPGNGRGALTGYVLGIAAGIVVIFLVVQGLVWLRKWATEKKLGREGRFHGGRAKAQGDAELEATRQWEDKP
;
A
#
# COMPACT_ATOMS: atom_id res chain seq x y z
N MET A 1 -20.01 28.05 -2.39
CA MET A 1 -20.39 26.67 -1.99
C MET A 1 -20.10 25.58 -3.05
N SER A 2 -19.27 25.80 -4.08
CA SER A 2 -19.13 24.86 -5.22
C SER A 2 -17.82 24.06 -5.33
N ALA A 3 -16.73 24.46 -4.66
CA ALA A 3 -15.43 23.77 -4.75
C ALA A 3 -15.30 22.59 -3.75
N LEU A 4 -15.69 22.79 -2.48
CA LEU A 4 -15.64 21.75 -1.45
C LEU A 4 -16.58 20.58 -1.73
N ARG A 5 -17.80 20.85 -2.25
CA ARG A 5 -18.70 19.79 -2.72
C ARG A 5 -18.09 18.98 -3.86
N ARG A 6 -17.25 19.57 -4.70
CA ARG A 6 -16.57 18.89 -5.81
C ARG A 6 -15.37 18.05 -5.35
N ILE A 7 -14.73 18.44 -4.25
CA ILE A 7 -13.63 17.69 -3.61
C ILE A 7 -14.17 16.41 -2.95
N PHE A 8 -15.39 16.45 -2.39
CA PHE A 8 -16.03 15.31 -1.74
C PHE A 8 -17.13 14.63 -2.58
N SER A 9 -17.47 15.17 -3.76
CA SER A 9 -18.37 14.48 -4.68
C SER A 9 -17.59 13.35 -5.35
N PHE A 10 -17.97 12.11 -5.03
CA PHE A 10 -17.56 10.98 -5.85
C PHE A 10 -18.02 11.25 -7.28
N SER A 11 -17.09 11.24 -8.25
CA SER A 11 -17.41 11.45 -9.66
C SER A 11 -18.57 10.52 -10.07
N PRO A 12 -19.52 10.99 -10.90
CA PRO A 12 -20.54 10.10 -11.47
C PRO A 12 -19.94 8.97 -12.30
N ASP A 13 -18.69 9.11 -12.75
CA ASP A 13 -17.98 8.09 -13.52
C ASP A 13 -17.84 6.76 -12.77
N LEU A 14 -17.89 5.66 -13.53
CA LEU A 14 -17.64 4.32 -13.00
C LEU A 14 -16.21 4.22 -12.48
N PHE A 15 -16.07 3.81 -11.21
CA PHE A 15 -14.78 3.57 -10.58
C PHE A 15 -14.14 2.36 -11.25
N ASP A 16 -12.90 2.53 -11.70
CA ASP A 16 -12.10 1.48 -12.34
C ASP A 16 -12.85 0.66 -13.40
N SER A 17 -13.48 1.34 -14.37
CA SER A 17 -14.27 0.72 -15.44
C SER A 17 -13.51 -0.35 -16.25
N SER A 18 -12.17 -0.26 -16.29
CA SER A 18 -11.31 -1.21 -17.01
C SER A 18 -10.66 -2.29 -16.12
N HIS A 19 -11.12 -2.42 -14.86
CA HIS A 19 -10.69 -3.43 -13.88
C HIS A 19 -9.17 -3.49 -13.66
N ARG A 20 -8.52 -2.32 -13.57
CA ARG A 20 -7.06 -2.21 -13.47
C ARG A 20 -6.51 -2.68 -12.13
N PHE A 21 -7.32 -2.64 -11.08
CA PHE A 21 -6.94 -3.23 -9.80
C PHE A 21 -6.82 -4.75 -9.90
N GLU A 22 -7.67 -5.43 -10.66
CA GLU A 22 -7.77 -6.89 -10.73
C GLU A 22 -7.06 -7.53 -11.93
N THR A 23 -6.41 -6.72 -12.75
CA THR A 23 -5.74 -7.19 -13.97
C THR A 23 -4.28 -6.75 -14.02
N SER A 24 -3.51 -7.47 -14.82
CA SER A 24 -2.08 -7.23 -14.99
C SER A 24 -1.71 -7.16 -16.48
N TRP A 25 -0.59 -6.54 -16.81
CA TRP A 25 -0.08 -6.52 -18.18
C TRP A 25 0.67 -7.80 -18.57
N LEU A 26 1.01 -8.65 -17.60
CA LEU A 26 1.89 -9.80 -17.79
C LEU A 26 1.17 -11.13 -17.51
N ILE A 27 0.61 -11.28 -16.32
CA ILE A 27 0.02 -12.51 -15.77
C ILE A 27 -1.52 -12.47 -15.78
N THR A 28 -2.15 -13.65 -15.78
CA THR A 28 -3.62 -13.77 -15.76
C THR A 28 -4.20 -13.33 -14.41
N PRO A 29 -5.51 -12.99 -14.36
CA PRO A 29 -6.19 -12.69 -13.09
C PRO A 29 -6.06 -13.81 -12.04
N TRP A 30 -6.08 -15.09 -12.46
CA TRP A 30 -5.84 -16.22 -11.56
C TRP A 30 -4.45 -16.21 -10.94
N ALA A 31 -3.41 -16.00 -11.74
CA ALA A 31 -2.05 -15.90 -11.22
C ALA A 31 -1.90 -14.70 -10.28
N LEU A 32 -2.45 -13.54 -10.64
CA LEU A 32 -2.44 -12.35 -9.79
C LEU A 32 -3.15 -12.60 -8.45
N PHE A 33 -4.29 -13.30 -8.46
CA PHE A 33 -4.97 -13.73 -7.25
C PHE A 33 -4.06 -14.58 -6.35
N PHE A 34 -3.40 -15.61 -6.90
CA PHE A 34 -2.53 -16.50 -6.11
C PHE A 34 -1.33 -15.76 -5.51
N PHE A 35 -0.68 -14.86 -6.26
CA PHE A 35 0.40 -14.03 -5.71
C PHE A 35 -0.09 -13.15 -4.56
N ARG A 36 -1.21 -12.46 -4.74
CA ARG A 36 -1.79 -11.60 -3.68
C ARG A 36 -2.21 -12.42 -2.46
N ALA A 37 -2.84 -13.58 -2.66
CA ALA A 37 -3.22 -14.48 -1.59
C ALA A 37 -1.99 -15.01 -0.83
N PHE A 38 -0.92 -15.35 -1.54
CA PHE A 38 0.35 -15.77 -0.95
C PHE A 38 1.00 -14.65 -0.12
N PHE A 39 1.08 -13.42 -0.66
CA PHE A 39 1.61 -12.27 0.09
C PHE A 39 0.75 -11.94 1.31
N SER A 40 -0.58 -12.00 1.18
CA SER A 40 -1.51 -11.87 2.30
C SER A 40 -1.19 -12.91 3.38
N PHE A 41 -1.15 -14.20 3.01
CA PHE A 41 -0.86 -15.28 3.96
C PHE A 41 0.48 -15.08 4.66
N TYR A 42 1.53 -14.80 3.90
CA TYR A 42 2.88 -14.61 4.44
C TYR A 42 2.96 -13.41 5.39
N THR A 43 2.35 -12.28 5.03
CA THR A 43 2.37 -11.08 5.87
C THR A 43 1.59 -11.27 7.17
N PHE A 44 0.39 -11.88 7.14
CA PHE A 44 -0.32 -12.25 8.36
C PHE A 44 0.46 -13.26 9.20
N PHE A 45 1.10 -14.26 8.56
CA PHE A 45 1.94 -15.22 9.27
C PHE A 45 3.07 -14.53 10.04
N VAL A 46 3.83 -13.65 9.39
CA VAL A 46 4.90 -12.87 10.05
C VAL A 46 4.35 -12.04 11.21
N LEU A 47 3.23 -11.34 11.03
CA LEU A 47 2.62 -10.50 12.08
C LEU A 47 2.19 -11.30 13.31
N ILE A 48 1.43 -12.37 13.08
CA ILE A 48 0.89 -13.21 14.15
C ILE A 48 2.02 -13.97 14.83
N PHE A 49 2.96 -14.54 14.05
CA PHE A 49 4.11 -15.23 14.59
C PHE A 49 4.96 -14.31 15.46
N ASN A 50 5.29 -13.10 14.99
CA ASN A 50 6.06 -12.14 15.79
C ASN A 50 5.33 -11.74 17.06
N LEU A 51 4.03 -11.46 16.99
CA LEU A 51 3.25 -11.10 18.18
C LEU A 51 3.28 -12.21 19.24
N ILE A 52 3.05 -13.46 18.82
CA ILE A 52 3.07 -14.62 19.72
C ILE A 52 4.49 -14.88 20.24
N TRP A 53 5.47 -14.96 19.33
CA TRP A 53 6.84 -15.31 19.66
C TRP A 53 7.47 -14.30 20.62
N THR A 54 7.35 -13.00 20.33
CA THR A 54 7.79 -11.95 21.25
C THR A 54 7.05 -12.03 22.58
N GLY A 55 5.74 -12.32 22.57
CA GLY A 55 4.93 -12.39 23.78
C GLY A 55 5.33 -13.52 24.74
N VAL A 56 5.68 -14.70 24.21
CA VAL A 56 6.03 -15.89 25.02
C VAL A 56 7.52 -16.03 25.32
N GLN A 57 8.38 -15.23 24.69
CA GLN A 57 9.84 -15.31 24.86
C GLN A 57 10.39 -14.11 25.65
N PRO A 58 10.76 -14.29 26.93
CA PRO A 58 11.34 -13.22 27.74
C PRO A 58 12.62 -12.61 27.14
N SER A 59 13.42 -13.41 26.42
CA SER A 59 14.64 -12.96 25.73
C SER A 59 14.39 -11.94 24.61
N TYR A 60 13.15 -11.80 24.15
CA TYR A 60 12.73 -10.80 23.17
C TYR A 60 11.81 -9.72 23.79
N GLY A 61 11.80 -9.59 25.13
CA GLY A 61 11.04 -8.57 25.84
C GLY A 61 9.64 -8.98 26.30
N GLY A 62 9.19 -10.19 25.95
CA GLY A 62 7.95 -10.78 26.47
C GLY A 62 6.67 -9.99 26.15
N GLY A 63 5.65 -10.18 26.99
CA GLY A 63 4.36 -9.50 26.91
C GLY A 63 4.44 -7.97 26.77
N PRO A 64 5.29 -7.25 27.52
CA PRO A 64 5.46 -5.81 27.35
C PRO A 64 5.88 -5.39 25.93
N ALA A 65 6.89 -6.05 25.35
CA ALA A 65 7.33 -5.77 23.99
C ALA A 65 6.24 -6.11 22.96
N ALA A 66 5.57 -7.26 23.11
CA ALA A 66 4.44 -7.63 22.26
C ALA A 66 3.31 -6.60 22.30
N SER A 67 2.98 -6.05 23.47
CA SER A 67 1.93 -5.04 23.65
C SER A 67 2.21 -3.72 22.93
N LEU A 68 3.48 -3.39 22.67
CA LEU A 68 3.88 -2.19 21.95
C LEU A 68 3.86 -2.35 20.43
N SER A 69 3.56 -3.55 19.91
CA SER A 69 3.63 -3.84 18.48
C SER A 69 2.84 -2.85 17.61
N PHE A 70 1.64 -2.46 18.04
CA PHE A 70 0.80 -1.50 17.29
C PHE A 70 1.27 -0.04 17.38
N SER A 71 2.28 0.26 18.21
CA SER A 71 2.85 1.61 18.31
C SER A 71 3.97 1.85 17.29
N TYR A 72 4.46 0.81 16.61
CA TYR A 72 5.50 0.94 15.58
C TYR A 72 4.90 1.14 14.19
N PHE A 73 5.31 2.20 13.49
CA PHE A 73 4.84 2.49 12.13
C PHE A 73 5.17 1.36 11.15
N THR A 74 6.31 0.71 11.35
CA THR A 74 6.76 -0.41 10.53
C THR A 74 5.79 -1.59 10.62
N ILE A 75 5.30 -1.90 11.82
CA ILE A 75 4.31 -2.95 12.06
C ILE A 75 2.94 -2.55 11.51
N LEU A 76 2.51 -1.29 11.71
CA LEU A 76 1.26 -0.78 11.12
C LEU A 76 1.28 -0.81 9.59
N THR A 77 2.40 -0.44 8.97
CA THR A 77 2.60 -0.53 7.51
C THR A 77 2.48 -1.97 7.03
N TYR A 78 3.01 -2.92 7.81
CA TYR A 78 2.96 -4.33 7.46
C TYR A 78 1.57 -4.95 7.65
N TRP A 79 0.79 -4.52 8.66
CA TRP A 79 -0.65 -4.79 8.73
C TRP A 79 -1.40 -4.22 7.53
N GLY A 80 -1.04 -3.00 7.11
CA GLY A 80 -1.56 -2.38 5.89
C GLY A 80 -1.35 -3.26 4.67
N LEU A 81 -0.13 -3.79 4.47
CA LEU A 81 0.18 -4.75 3.42
C LEU A 81 -0.69 -6.01 3.53
N ALA A 82 -0.79 -6.61 4.72
CA ALA A 82 -1.57 -7.83 4.92
C ALA A 82 -3.05 -7.66 4.53
N PHE A 83 -3.69 -6.60 5.03
CA PHE A 83 -5.08 -6.32 4.69
C PHE A 83 -5.26 -5.90 3.23
N TYR A 84 -4.35 -5.08 2.69
CA TYR A 84 -4.41 -4.73 1.27
C TYR A 84 -4.38 -5.97 0.38
N PHE A 85 -3.44 -6.89 0.62
CA PHE A 85 -3.33 -8.11 -0.18
C PHE A 85 -4.52 -9.04 0.02
N LEU A 86 -5.09 -9.12 1.22
CA LEU A 86 -6.32 -9.86 1.47
C LEU A 86 -7.46 -9.33 0.60
N PHE A 87 -7.80 -8.04 0.71
CA PHE A 87 -8.89 -7.45 -0.06
C PHE A 87 -8.63 -7.50 -1.56
N SER A 88 -7.40 -7.16 -1.98
CA SER A 88 -7.01 -7.22 -3.39
C SER A 88 -7.11 -8.64 -3.95
N SER A 89 -6.75 -9.67 -3.17
CA SER A 89 -6.91 -11.07 -3.58
C SER A 89 -8.39 -11.43 -3.75
N ILE A 90 -9.28 -11.00 -2.85
CA ILE A 90 -10.73 -11.25 -2.95
C ILE A 90 -11.33 -10.54 -4.17
N HIS A 91 -10.97 -9.28 -4.41
CA HIS A 91 -11.40 -8.54 -5.59
C HIS A 91 -10.92 -9.22 -6.88
N THR A 92 -9.65 -9.66 -6.90
CA THR A 92 -9.08 -10.38 -8.04
C THR A 92 -9.74 -11.74 -8.25
N LEU A 93 -10.04 -12.50 -7.19
CA LEU A 93 -10.69 -13.80 -7.26
C LEU A 93 -12.09 -13.67 -7.84
N THR A 94 -12.88 -12.72 -7.34
CA THR A 94 -14.23 -12.48 -7.82
C THR A 94 -14.24 -12.04 -9.28
N TYR A 95 -13.30 -11.19 -9.68
CA TYR A 95 -13.08 -10.85 -11.08
C TYR A 95 -12.65 -12.05 -11.94
N ALA A 96 -11.70 -12.86 -11.47
CA ALA A 96 -11.21 -14.03 -12.18
C ALA A 96 -12.28 -15.13 -12.37
N ARG A 97 -13.27 -15.19 -11.47
CA ARG A 97 -14.40 -16.14 -11.53
C ARG A 97 -15.58 -15.64 -12.35
N HIS A 98 -15.90 -14.34 -12.28
CA HIS A 98 -17.17 -13.82 -12.76
C HIS A 98 -17.05 -12.65 -13.75
N GLY A 99 -15.84 -12.18 -14.03
CA GLY A 99 -15.60 -10.99 -14.85
C GLY A 99 -15.97 -9.67 -14.18
N THR A 100 -16.53 -9.69 -12.96
CA THR A 100 -16.88 -8.50 -12.17
C THR A 100 -16.25 -8.60 -10.78
N PRO A 101 -15.43 -7.63 -10.36
CA PRO A 101 -14.82 -7.66 -9.03
C PRO A 101 -15.81 -7.30 -7.94
N LEU A 102 -15.60 -7.82 -6.72
CA LEU A 102 -16.34 -7.40 -5.52
C LEU A 102 -16.19 -5.88 -5.27
N LEU A 103 -15.04 -5.29 -5.59
CA LEU A 103 -14.77 -3.87 -5.44
C LEU A 103 -15.78 -3.00 -6.21
N ALA A 104 -16.21 -3.44 -7.39
CA ALA A 104 -17.22 -2.73 -8.18
C ALA A 104 -18.60 -2.68 -7.50
N ARG A 105 -18.87 -3.59 -6.56
CA ARG A 105 -20.13 -3.65 -5.79
C ARG A 105 -20.09 -2.82 -4.50
N PHE A 106 -18.91 -2.36 -4.10
CA PHE A 106 -18.78 -1.54 -2.89
C PHE A 106 -19.34 -0.12 -3.11
N PRO A 107 -19.86 0.53 -2.07
CA PRO A 107 -20.19 1.94 -2.14
C PRO A 107 -18.92 2.76 -2.42
N ARG A 108 -19.08 3.91 -3.09
CA ARG A 108 -17.97 4.77 -3.57
C ARG A 108 -16.94 5.14 -2.51
N PRO A 109 -17.29 5.42 -1.23
CA PRO A 109 -16.29 5.65 -0.20
C PRO A 109 -15.34 4.48 0.01
N LEU A 110 -15.84 3.24 0.02
CA LEU A 110 -15.00 2.06 0.21
C LEU A 110 -14.11 1.79 -1.01
N GLN A 111 -14.57 2.12 -2.21
CA GLN A 111 -13.73 2.06 -3.42
C GLN A 111 -12.59 3.10 -3.36
N ALA A 112 -12.90 4.33 -2.94
CA ALA A 112 -11.90 5.37 -2.74
C ALA A 112 -10.90 5.00 -1.64
N LEU A 113 -11.36 4.42 -0.53
CA LEU A 113 -10.49 3.92 0.53
C LEU A 113 -9.60 2.77 0.07
N HIS A 114 -10.09 1.87 -0.79
CA HIS A 114 -9.24 0.83 -1.39
C HIS A 114 -8.16 1.45 -2.30
N SER A 115 -8.51 2.48 -3.07
CA SER A 115 -7.54 3.22 -3.89
C SER A 115 -6.49 3.96 -3.04
N LEU A 116 -6.91 4.55 -1.91
CA LEU A 116 -5.99 5.17 -0.95
C LEU A 116 -5.09 4.12 -0.30
N LEU A 117 -5.65 2.98 0.13
CA LEU A 117 -4.90 1.86 0.69
C LEU A 117 -3.86 1.32 -0.31
N TYR A 118 -4.21 1.20 -1.59
CA TYR A 118 -3.23 0.88 -2.63
C TYR A 118 -2.08 1.88 -2.66
N THR A 119 -2.38 3.17 -2.51
CA THR A 119 -1.36 4.22 -2.54
C THR A 119 -0.45 4.17 -1.31
N THR A 120 -0.97 3.80 -0.14
CA THR A 120 -0.13 3.57 1.04
C THR A 120 0.83 2.39 0.79
N ILE A 121 0.38 1.33 0.11
CA ILE A 121 1.22 0.17 -0.24
C ILE A 121 2.34 0.54 -1.21
N LEU A 122 2.11 1.43 -2.16
CA LEU A 122 3.18 1.85 -3.08
C LEU A 122 4.21 2.78 -2.43
N THR A 123 3.91 3.37 -1.27
CA THR A 123 4.69 4.48 -0.71
C THR A 123 5.30 4.17 0.65
N TYR A 124 4.50 3.79 1.65
CA TYR A 124 4.98 3.56 3.01
C TYR A 124 5.97 2.40 3.16
N PRO A 125 5.80 1.25 2.48
CA PRO A 125 6.82 0.20 2.55
C PRO A 125 8.20 0.68 2.09
N LEU A 126 8.25 1.49 1.01
CA LEU A 126 9.50 2.08 0.52
C LEU A 126 10.09 3.04 1.57
N LEU A 127 9.24 3.90 2.16
CA LEU A 127 9.65 4.81 3.24
C LEU A 127 10.21 4.03 4.44
N VAL A 128 9.51 2.99 4.88
CA VAL A 128 9.92 2.12 5.98
C VAL A 128 11.26 1.45 5.70
N THR A 129 11.45 0.92 4.49
CA THR A 129 12.73 0.32 4.09
C THR A 129 13.84 1.36 4.14
N ILE A 130 13.64 2.54 3.55
CA ILE A 130 14.66 3.61 3.57
C ILE A 130 15.01 4.02 5.00
N VAL A 131 14.01 4.33 5.83
CA VAL A 131 14.23 4.74 7.23
C VAL A 131 14.90 3.63 8.02
N TYR A 132 14.47 2.38 7.86
CA TYR A 132 15.09 1.27 8.57
C TYR A 132 16.57 1.12 8.21
N TRP A 133 16.88 0.99 6.92
CA TRP A 133 18.25 0.69 6.49
C TRP A 133 19.20 1.89 6.56
N ALA A 134 18.69 3.12 6.44
CA ALA A 134 19.53 4.31 6.49
C ALA A 134 19.67 4.90 7.91
N ILE A 135 18.71 4.65 8.81
CA ILE A 135 18.66 5.32 10.13
C ILE A 135 18.69 4.30 11.29
N LEU A 136 17.91 3.22 11.22
CA LEU A 136 17.73 2.30 12.35
C LEU A 136 18.68 1.11 12.35
N TYR A 137 19.19 0.71 11.18
CA TYR A 137 20.07 -0.44 11.05
C TYR A 137 21.47 -0.13 11.58
N THR A 138 21.94 -0.94 12.52
CA THR A 138 23.26 -0.75 13.17
C THR A 138 24.23 -1.90 12.91
N ALA A 139 23.75 -3.15 12.95
CA ALA A 139 24.59 -4.34 12.77
C ALA A 139 23.79 -5.54 12.24
N TRP A 140 24.50 -6.54 11.72
CA TRP A 140 23.88 -7.76 11.20
C TRP A 140 23.24 -8.63 12.30
N PHE A 141 22.20 -9.39 11.93
CA PHE A 141 21.43 -10.21 12.84
C PHE A 141 22.12 -11.56 13.12
N PRO A 142 22.50 -11.84 14.39
CA PRO A 142 23.30 -13.03 14.71
C PRO A 142 22.46 -14.31 14.66
N THR A 143 21.18 -14.27 15.04
CA THR A 143 20.30 -15.44 15.10
C THR A 143 19.25 -15.48 13.98
N PRO A 144 18.71 -16.65 13.64
CA PRO A 144 17.74 -16.79 12.53
C PRO A 144 16.46 -15.95 12.71
N TYR A 145 15.94 -15.84 13.94
CA TYR A 145 14.66 -15.16 14.19
C TYR A 145 14.72 -13.63 13.93
N PRO A 146 15.62 -12.85 14.54
CA PRO A 146 15.81 -11.43 14.24
C PRO A 146 16.14 -11.19 12.76
N ARG A 147 16.90 -12.10 12.13
CA ARG A 147 17.20 -12.01 10.70
C ARG A 147 15.94 -12.10 9.86
N TRP A 148 15.13 -13.13 10.10
CA TRP A 148 13.89 -13.36 9.36
C TRP A 148 12.88 -12.25 9.58
N THR A 149 12.64 -11.81 10.81
CA THR A 149 11.65 -10.75 11.07
C THR A 149 12.05 -9.42 10.43
N ASN A 150 13.33 -9.03 10.53
CA ASN A 150 13.78 -7.76 9.96
C ASN A 150 13.80 -7.79 8.43
N LEU A 151 14.22 -8.90 7.81
CA LEU A 151 14.10 -9.06 6.36
C LEU A 151 12.63 -9.00 5.92
N SER A 152 11.73 -9.65 6.65
CA SER A 152 10.30 -9.64 6.34
C SER A 152 9.73 -8.22 6.38
N GLN A 153 9.92 -7.52 7.50
CA GLN A 153 9.26 -6.23 7.75
C GLN A 153 9.95 -5.04 7.08
N HIS A 154 11.25 -5.15 6.74
CA HIS A 154 12.04 -4.01 6.24
C HIS A 154 12.66 -4.23 4.85
N ALA A 155 12.63 -5.44 4.30
CA ALA A 155 13.01 -5.69 2.91
C ALA A 155 11.84 -6.24 2.08
N PHE A 156 11.16 -7.29 2.55
CA PHE A 156 10.07 -7.90 1.79
C PHE A 156 8.82 -7.01 1.70
N ASN A 157 8.61 -6.09 2.66
CA ASN A 157 7.62 -5.04 2.53
C ASN A 157 7.76 -4.26 1.20
N SER A 158 8.99 -3.87 0.83
CA SER A 158 9.31 -3.18 -0.42
C SER A 158 9.23 -4.12 -1.62
N LEU A 159 9.62 -5.40 -1.49
CA LEU A 159 9.40 -6.40 -2.54
C LEU A 159 7.91 -6.50 -2.90
N PHE A 160 7.03 -6.54 -1.90
CA PHE A 160 5.60 -6.63 -2.13
C PHE A 160 5.03 -5.33 -2.72
N ALA A 161 5.51 -4.17 -2.28
CA ALA A 161 5.16 -2.89 -2.89
C ALA A 161 5.59 -2.81 -4.35
N LEU A 162 6.81 -3.28 -4.67
CA LEU A 162 7.33 -3.33 -6.03
C LEU A 162 6.54 -4.30 -6.91
N PHE A 163 6.08 -5.44 -6.38
CA PHE A 163 5.17 -6.31 -7.13
C PHE A 163 3.90 -5.56 -7.54
N GLU A 164 3.27 -4.83 -6.62
CA GLU A 164 2.06 -4.05 -6.90
C GLU A 164 2.29 -2.81 -7.76
N LEU A 165 3.50 -2.29 -7.73
CA LEU A 165 3.90 -1.23 -8.64
C LEU A 165 4.08 -1.78 -10.05
N VAL A 166 4.75 -2.92 -10.20
CA VAL A 166 5.24 -3.40 -11.51
C VAL A 166 4.23 -4.28 -12.22
N ILE A 167 3.51 -5.18 -11.55
CA ILE A 167 2.73 -6.23 -12.22
C ILE A 167 1.31 -5.76 -12.59
N PRO A 168 0.49 -5.20 -11.68
CA PRO A 168 -0.88 -4.82 -12.02
C PRO A 168 -0.98 -3.60 -12.94
N ARG A 169 -2.14 -3.41 -13.57
CA ARG A 169 -2.39 -2.29 -14.52
C ARG A 169 -2.88 -1.00 -13.86
N THR A 170 -2.94 -0.98 -12.54
CA THR A 170 -3.41 0.10 -11.67
C THR A 170 -3.00 1.50 -12.15
N ASN A 171 -3.90 2.47 -12.07
CA ASN A 171 -3.57 3.82 -12.50
C ASN A 171 -2.67 4.55 -11.50
N ARG A 172 -2.10 5.67 -11.96
CA ARG A 172 -1.38 6.62 -11.10
C ARG A 172 -2.25 7.00 -9.89
N PRO A 173 -1.69 7.01 -8.67
CA PRO A 173 -2.37 7.56 -7.51
C PRO A 173 -2.94 8.97 -7.76
N PRO A 174 -4.21 9.22 -7.40
CA PRO A 174 -4.77 10.56 -7.32
C PRO A 174 -3.91 11.50 -6.47
N TRP A 175 -3.75 12.76 -6.89
CA TRP A 175 -2.97 13.76 -6.15
C TRP A 175 -3.51 14.03 -4.74
N ILE A 176 -4.81 13.88 -4.53
CA ILE A 176 -5.44 14.01 -3.21
C ILE A 176 -4.96 12.95 -2.21
N HIS A 177 -4.35 11.85 -2.67
CA HIS A 177 -3.76 10.87 -1.77
C HIS A 177 -2.51 11.40 -1.09
N LEU A 178 -1.75 12.33 -1.68
CA LEU A 178 -0.57 12.90 -1.03
C LEU A 178 -0.88 13.60 0.31
N PRO A 179 -1.84 14.56 0.39
CA PRO A 179 -2.21 15.13 1.68
C PRO A 179 -2.83 14.10 2.63
N ALA A 180 -3.52 13.06 2.12
CA ALA A 180 -4.01 11.96 2.96
C ALA A 180 -2.85 11.12 3.56
N LEU A 181 -1.78 10.86 2.80
CA LEU A 181 -0.59 10.19 3.31
C LEU A 181 0.08 11.03 4.41
N ILE A 182 0.27 12.33 4.17
CA ILE A 182 0.83 13.24 5.18
C ILE A 182 -0.03 13.25 6.45
N LEU A 183 -1.36 13.28 6.31
CA LEU A 183 -2.28 13.20 7.44
C LEU A 183 -2.11 11.90 8.23
N ILE A 184 -2.01 10.75 7.55
CA ILE A 184 -1.78 9.45 8.23
C ILE A 184 -0.45 9.44 8.97
N LEU A 185 0.62 10.02 8.41
CA LEU A 185 1.91 10.16 9.11
C LEU A 185 1.80 11.09 10.33
N ALA A 186 1.03 12.18 10.23
CA ALA A 186 0.79 13.07 11.37
C ALA A 186 -0.03 12.37 12.48
N LEU A 187 -1.03 11.57 12.10
CA LEU A 187 -1.78 10.73 13.04
C LEU A 187 -0.88 9.66 13.70
N TYR A 188 0.06 9.09 12.94
CA TYR A 188 1.07 8.19 13.50
C TYR A 188 1.97 8.90 14.51
N LEU A 189 2.44 10.11 14.21
CA LEU A 189 3.23 10.91 15.15
C LEU A 189 2.45 11.15 16.45
N ALA A 190 1.17 11.50 16.36
CA ALA A 190 0.30 11.63 17.53
C ALA A 190 0.19 10.31 18.31
N LEU A 191 0.04 9.17 17.64
CA LEU A 191 0.02 7.85 18.27
C LEU A 191 1.35 7.51 18.98
N ALA A 192 2.49 7.86 18.39
CA ALA A 192 3.81 7.64 18.98
C ALA A 192 3.97 8.42 20.29
N TYR A 193 3.54 9.68 20.32
CA TYR A 193 3.56 10.50 21.53
C TYR A 193 2.50 10.08 22.56
N LEU A 194 1.34 9.59 22.11
CA LEU A 194 0.35 8.97 23.00
C LEU A 194 0.91 7.69 23.66
N THR A 195 1.69 6.91 22.92
CA THR A 195 2.40 5.73 23.47
C THR A 195 3.39 6.17 24.53
N HIS A 196 4.19 7.22 24.28
CA HIS A 196 5.08 7.76 25.29
C HIS A 196 4.33 8.24 26.54
N TYR A 197 3.23 8.99 26.36
CA TYR A 197 2.42 9.47 27.48
C TYR A 197 1.84 8.33 28.34
N THR A 198 1.41 7.23 27.71
CA THR A 198 0.73 6.12 28.40
C THR A 198 1.67 5.00 28.86
N ARG A 199 2.86 4.87 28.26
CA ARG A 199 3.80 3.75 28.47
C ARG A 199 5.19 4.19 28.90
N GLY A 200 5.49 5.49 28.89
CA GLY A 200 6.78 6.04 29.28
C GLY A 200 7.91 5.80 28.28
N VAL A 201 7.62 5.30 27.07
CA VAL A 201 8.64 4.92 26.07
C VAL A 201 8.41 5.60 24.74
N TYR A 202 9.50 6.10 24.13
CA TYR A 202 9.49 6.48 22.72
C TYR A 202 9.72 5.24 21.86
N VAL A 203 8.86 5.00 20.88
CA VAL A 203 8.98 3.86 19.97
C VAL A 203 10.17 3.97 19.01
N TYR A 204 10.68 5.18 18.80
CA TYR A 204 11.92 5.44 18.09
C TYR A 204 12.72 6.49 18.86
N ASP A 205 14.01 6.25 19.05
CA ASP A 205 14.89 7.15 19.80
C ASP A 205 14.96 8.55 19.18
N PHE A 206 14.83 8.64 17.85
CA PHE A 206 14.81 9.92 17.14
C PHE A 206 13.55 10.77 17.40
N LEU A 207 12.51 10.20 18.02
CA LEU A 207 11.32 10.92 18.43
C LEU A 207 11.43 11.55 19.81
N ASP A 208 12.47 11.21 20.58
CA ASP A 208 12.71 11.74 21.92
C ASP A 208 13.29 13.17 21.85
N PRO A 209 12.57 14.21 22.34
CA PRO A 209 13.10 15.58 22.38
C PRO A 209 14.37 15.72 23.24
N GLY A 210 14.60 14.80 24.18
CA GLY A 210 15.79 14.73 25.03
C GLY A 210 17.08 14.45 24.24
N ASN A 211 16.96 13.78 23.09
CA ASN A 211 18.08 13.52 22.16
C ASN A 211 18.41 14.72 21.25
N GLY A 212 17.74 15.86 21.44
CA GLY A 212 17.99 17.11 20.73
C GLY A 212 16.79 17.56 19.90
N ARG A 213 16.16 18.66 20.31
CA ARG A 213 14.97 19.21 19.63
C ARG A 213 15.20 19.52 18.15
N GLY A 214 16.39 19.99 17.77
CA GLY A 214 16.73 20.25 16.37
C GLY A 214 16.80 18.97 15.54
N ALA A 215 17.36 17.89 16.09
CA ALA A 215 17.41 16.59 15.43
C ALA A 215 15.99 16.01 15.25
N LEU A 216 15.17 16.06 16.30
CA LEU A 216 13.75 15.67 16.25
C LEU A 216 13.00 16.40 15.11
N THR A 217 13.10 17.73 15.05
CA THR A 217 12.48 18.51 13.97
C THR A 217 13.01 18.08 12.61
N GLY A 218 14.32 17.84 12.49
CA GLY A 218 14.95 17.31 11.28
C GLY A 218 14.36 15.98 10.83
N TYR A 219 14.18 15.02 11.73
CA TYR A 219 13.58 13.72 11.40
C TYR A 219 12.12 13.83 10.97
N VAL A 220 11.30 14.62 11.69
CA VAL A 220 9.89 14.81 11.36
C VAL A 220 9.73 15.45 9.97
N LEU A 221 10.44 16.54 9.70
CA LEU A 221 10.42 17.21 8.40
C LEU A 221 11.05 16.36 7.30
N GLY A 222 12.12 15.62 7.62
CA GLY A 222 12.80 14.71 6.69
C GLY A 222 11.89 13.56 6.25
N ILE A 223 11.16 12.93 7.16
CA ILE A 223 10.18 11.88 6.84
C ILE A 223 9.02 12.45 6.03
N ALA A 224 8.52 13.64 6.39
CA ALA A 224 7.47 14.32 5.64
C ALA A 224 7.91 14.65 4.20
N ALA A 225 9.13 15.18 4.01
CA ALA A 225 9.70 15.40 2.68
C ALA A 225 9.93 14.07 1.94
N GLY A 226 10.40 13.04 2.65
CA GLY A 226 10.63 11.70 2.10
C GLY A 226 9.37 11.10 1.49
N ILE A 227 8.21 11.19 2.15
CA ILE A 227 6.96 10.68 1.57
C ILE A 227 6.53 11.46 0.32
N VAL A 228 6.80 12.77 0.24
CA VAL A 228 6.52 13.57 -0.97
C VAL A 228 7.39 13.07 -2.12
N VAL A 229 8.70 12.91 -1.89
CA VAL A 229 9.63 12.43 -2.91
C VAL A 229 9.24 11.03 -3.39
N ILE A 230 8.96 10.10 -2.46
CA ILE A 230 8.52 8.75 -2.81
C ILE A 230 7.22 8.77 -3.61
N PHE A 231 6.24 9.60 -3.23
CA PHE A 231 4.99 9.74 -3.98
C PHE A 231 5.25 10.20 -5.42
N LEU A 232 6.11 11.21 -5.63
CA LEU A 232 6.48 11.69 -6.96
C LEU A 232 7.20 10.62 -7.79
N VAL A 233 8.11 9.85 -7.16
CA VAL A 233 8.78 8.71 -7.80
C VAL A 233 7.75 7.66 -8.22
N VAL A 234 6.81 7.30 -7.34
CA VAL A 234 5.72 6.36 -7.65
C VAL A 234 4.87 6.86 -8.82
N GLN A 235 4.52 8.16 -8.86
CA GLN A 235 3.79 8.75 -9.98
C GLN A 235 4.54 8.54 -11.31
N GLY A 236 5.86 8.80 -11.31
CA GLY A 236 6.73 8.61 -12.46
C GLY A 236 6.86 7.14 -12.86
N LEU A 237 7.06 6.24 -11.91
CA LEU A 237 7.24 4.81 -12.17
C LEU A 237 5.95 4.16 -12.71
N VAL A 238 4.78 4.51 -12.17
CA VAL A 238 3.50 4.02 -12.70
C VAL A 238 3.24 4.56 -14.11
N TRP A 239 3.58 5.82 -14.37
CA TRP A 239 3.54 6.38 -15.73
C TRP A 239 4.46 5.63 -16.69
N LEU A 240 5.72 5.42 -16.29
CA LEU A 240 6.72 4.72 -17.09
C LEU A 240 6.30 3.29 -17.39
N ARG A 241 5.82 2.56 -16.37
CA ARG A 241 5.29 1.21 -16.52
C ARG A 241 4.17 1.18 -17.55
N LYS A 242 3.16 2.04 -17.42
CA LYS A 242 2.02 2.09 -18.37
C LYS A 242 2.48 2.43 -19.78
N TRP A 243 3.36 3.41 -19.95
CA TRP A 243 3.91 3.75 -21.26
C TRP A 243 4.67 2.57 -21.87
N ALA A 244 5.56 1.94 -21.10
CA ALA A 244 6.34 0.81 -21.56
C ALA A 244 5.45 -0.40 -21.91
N THR A 245 4.52 -0.77 -21.04
CA THR A 245 3.72 -1.99 -21.21
C THR A 245 2.57 -1.79 -22.19
N GLU A 246 1.79 -0.71 -22.08
CA GLU A 246 0.59 -0.51 -22.87
C GLU A 246 0.88 0.15 -24.22
N LYS A 247 1.75 1.17 -24.25
CA LYS A 247 2.03 1.91 -25.50
C LYS A 247 3.17 1.31 -26.30
N LYS A 248 4.28 0.93 -25.65
CA LYS A 248 5.45 0.42 -26.38
C LYS A 248 5.38 -1.07 -26.69
N LEU A 249 4.89 -1.89 -25.76
CA LEU A 249 4.81 -3.35 -25.91
C LEU A 249 3.43 -3.86 -26.36
N GLY A 250 2.40 -2.99 -26.42
CA GLY A 250 1.03 -3.39 -26.77
C GLY A 250 0.38 -4.37 -25.78
N ARG A 251 0.94 -4.51 -24.57
CA ARG A 251 0.44 -5.40 -23.51
C ARG A 251 -0.60 -4.67 -22.68
N GLU A 252 -1.76 -4.44 -23.26
CA GLU A 252 -2.83 -3.68 -22.63
C GLU A 252 -3.50 -4.41 -21.47
N GLY A 253 -3.32 -5.72 -21.31
CA GLY A 253 -3.77 -6.47 -20.14
C GLY A 253 -4.20 -7.90 -20.41
N ARG A 254 -4.17 -8.73 -19.36
CA ARG A 254 -4.79 -10.05 -19.32
C ARG A 254 -6.08 -9.96 -18.52
N PHE A 255 -7.20 -10.22 -19.17
CA PHE A 255 -8.54 -10.06 -18.60
C PHE A 255 -9.19 -11.41 -18.30
N HIS A 256 -10.34 -11.35 -17.62
CA HIS A 256 -11.21 -12.51 -17.41
C HIS A 256 -11.55 -13.22 -18.73
N GLY A 257 -11.58 -14.56 -18.71
CA GLY A 257 -11.91 -15.38 -19.88
C GLY A 257 -10.91 -15.29 -21.04
N GLY A 258 -9.71 -14.74 -20.82
CA GLY A 258 -8.69 -14.60 -21.87
C GLY A 258 -9.01 -13.54 -22.93
N ARG A 259 -10.08 -12.73 -22.74
CA ARG A 259 -10.46 -11.67 -23.68
C ARG A 259 -9.38 -10.59 -23.75
N ALA A 260 -9.12 -10.07 -24.95
CA ALA A 260 -8.40 -8.81 -25.11
C ALA A 260 -9.38 -7.63 -24.87
N LYS A 261 -8.84 -6.45 -24.49
CA LYS A 261 -9.59 -5.20 -24.24
C LYS A 261 -10.63 -4.87 -25.33
N ALA A 262 -10.34 -5.28 -26.57
CA ALA A 262 -11.07 -4.95 -27.79
C ALA A 262 -12.54 -5.45 -27.87
N GLN A 263 -13.00 -6.38 -27.03
CA GLN A 263 -14.36 -6.93 -27.15
C GLN A 263 -15.41 -6.31 -26.22
N GLY A 264 -15.02 -5.49 -25.23
CA GLY A 264 -15.97 -4.86 -24.30
C GLY A 264 -15.97 -3.32 -24.35
N ASP A 265 -14.81 -2.71 -24.57
CA ASP A 265 -14.69 -1.24 -24.59
C ASP A 265 -15.17 -0.64 -25.93
N ALA A 266 -15.09 -1.38 -27.03
CA ALA A 266 -15.58 -0.92 -28.34
C ALA A 266 -17.11 -0.75 -28.37
N GLU A 267 -17.86 -1.57 -27.63
CA GLU A 267 -19.32 -1.41 -27.48
C GLU A 267 -19.66 -0.18 -26.61
N LEU A 268 -18.89 0.08 -25.56
CA LEU A 268 -19.10 1.21 -24.64
C LEU A 268 -18.65 2.56 -25.22
N GLU A 269 -17.56 2.60 -25.99
CA GLU A 269 -17.15 3.79 -26.75
C GLU A 269 -18.07 4.05 -27.94
N ALA A 270 -18.58 3.01 -28.61
CA ALA A 270 -19.59 3.16 -29.65
C ALA A 270 -20.88 3.76 -29.08
N THR A 271 -21.38 3.29 -27.93
CA THR A 271 -22.60 3.86 -27.31
C THR A 271 -22.41 5.33 -26.90
N ARG A 272 -21.25 5.71 -26.37
CA ARG A 272 -20.94 7.12 -26.06
C ARG A 272 -20.87 8.02 -27.29
N GLN A 273 -20.40 7.52 -28.44
CA GLN A 273 -20.41 8.28 -29.69
C GLN A 273 -21.82 8.59 -30.23
N TRP A 274 -22.86 7.86 -29.78
CA TRP A 274 -24.25 8.12 -30.14
C TRP A 274 -24.98 9.04 -29.16
N GLU A 275 -24.51 9.15 -27.92
CA GLU A 275 -25.07 10.07 -26.91
C GLU A 275 -24.55 11.52 -27.07
N ASP A 276 -23.43 11.71 -27.78
CA ASP A 276 -22.79 13.03 -28.01
C ASP A 276 -23.06 13.62 -29.42
N LYS A 277 -24.18 13.27 -30.06
CA LYS A 277 -24.69 14.00 -31.24
C LYS A 277 -25.98 14.75 -30.86
N PRO A 278 -26.08 16.02 -31.28
CA PRO A 278 -26.44 17.18 -30.46
C PRO A 278 -27.83 17.16 -29.82
#